data_AF-A0AAW9CJE3-F1
#
_entry.id   AF-A0AAW9CJE3-F1
#
_cell.length_a   1.000
_cell.length_b   1.000
_cell.length_c   1.000
_cell.angle_alpha   90.00
_cell.angle_beta   90.00
_cell.angle_gamma   90.00
#
_symmetry.space_group_name_H-M   'P 1'
#
loop_
_entity.id
_entity.type
_entity.pdbx_description
1 polymer ?
#
loop_
_entity_poly.entity_id
_entity_poly.type
_entity_poly.pdbx_seq_one_letter_code
_entity_poly.pdbx_strand_id
1 'polypeptide(L)'
;MRTPSPLLALLSLLSAAAPAFAATAAPVSANCGGSATPIADIQGASSPSPLAGQNVSIEAVVTADFGGADGFGGFFVQQADPQRRNQPGVSEGCSSTRRKRARKRATSCT
;
A
#
# COMPACT_ATOMS: atom_id res chain seq x y z
N MET A 1 -47.18 -24.00 36.86
CA MET A 1 -45.82 -23.46 37.03
C MET A 1 -44.82 -24.59 36.83
N ARG A 2 -44.17 -24.65 35.66
CA ARG A 2 -42.98 -25.48 35.38
C ARG A 2 -42.14 -24.69 34.38
N THR A 3 -40.98 -24.24 34.83
CA THR A 3 -40.01 -23.39 34.12
C THR A 3 -39.36 -24.15 32.96
N PRO A 4 -39.00 -23.48 31.85
CA PRO A 4 -38.13 -24.06 30.84
C PRO A 4 -36.65 -23.98 31.29
N SER A 5 -35.91 -25.08 31.09
CA SER A 5 -34.47 -25.18 31.37
C SER A 5 -33.65 -24.33 30.39
N PRO A 6 -32.69 -23.52 30.86
CA PRO A 6 -31.75 -22.78 30.02
C PRO A 6 -30.49 -23.62 29.81
N LEU A 7 -30.58 -24.67 28.99
CA LEU A 7 -29.40 -25.46 28.64
C LEU A 7 -28.76 -24.91 27.35
N LEU A 8 -27.51 -24.48 27.50
CA LEU A 8 -26.47 -24.34 26.46
C LEU A 8 -26.49 -23.07 25.61
N ALA A 9 -26.29 -21.94 26.28
CA ALA A 9 -25.55 -20.81 25.69
C ALA A 9 -24.06 -21.14 25.72
N LEU A 10 -23.45 -21.54 24.61
CA LEU A 10 -22.00 -21.51 24.37
C LEU A 10 -21.71 -21.93 22.92
N LEU A 11 -21.85 -20.99 21.98
CA LEU A 11 -21.30 -21.16 20.63
C LEU A 11 -20.05 -20.28 20.50
N SER A 12 -18.94 -20.93 20.84
CA SER A 12 -17.53 -20.65 20.58
C SER A 12 -17.21 -19.50 19.61
N LEU A 13 -16.67 -18.40 20.13
CA LEU A 13 -15.85 -17.47 19.34
C LEU A 13 -14.47 -18.10 19.10
N LEU A 14 -14.34 -18.88 18.04
CA LEU A 14 -13.03 -19.27 17.52
C LEU A 14 -12.49 -18.15 16.62
N SER A 15 -11.90 -17.12 17.23
CA SER A 15 -11.12 -16.12 16.50
C SER A 15 -9.84 -16.78 15.98
N ALA A 16 -9.85 -17.17 14.70
CA ALA A 16 -8.65 -17.59 13.98
C ALA A 16 -7.78 -16.35 13.72
N ALA A 17 -6.83 -16.08 14.61
CA ALA A 17 -5.74 -15.14 14.35
C ALA A 17 -4.81 -15.76 13.31
N ALA A 18 -5.03 -15.45 12.03
CA ALA A 18 -4.10 -15.84 10.97
C ALA A 18 -2.75 -15.13 11.18
N PRO A 19 -1.61 -15.82 11.01
CA PRO A 19 -0.30 -15.20 11.13
C PRO A 19 -0.10 -14.23 9.96
N ALA A 20 0.10 -12.95 10.26
CA ALA A 20 0.52 -11.96 9.26
C ALA A 20 1.97 -12.27 8.87
N PHE A 21 2.15 -12.96 7.74
CA PHE A 21 3.47 -13.07 7.11
C PHE A 21 3.92 -11.67 6.70
N ALA A 22 4.94 -11.13 7.36
CA ALA A 22 5.54 -9.87 6.97
C ALA A 22 6.30 -10.06 5.65
N ALA A 23 5.66 -9.75 4.52
CA ALA A 23 6.33 -9.70 3.23
C ALA A 23 7.41 -8.60 3.27
N THR A 24 8.67 -8.99 3.12
CA THR A 24 9.76 -8.02 2.98
C THR A 24 9.70 -7.43 1.56
N ALA A 25 9.70 -6.10 1.45
CA ALA A 25 9.76 -5.44 0.14
C ALA A 25 11.03 -5.88 -0.61
N ALA A 26 10.91 -6.19 -1.89
CA ALA A 26 12.07 -6.42 -2.75
C ALA A 26 12.98 -5.18 -2.76
N PRO A 27 14.32 -5.34 -2.83
CA PRO A 27 15.22 -4.21 -2.85
C PRO A 27 14.93 -3.32 -4.07
N VAL A 28 14.73 -2.03 -3.85
CA VAL A 28 14.67 -1.03 -4.93
C VAL A 28 16.01 -1.00 -5.65
N SER A 29 15.98 -1.15 -6.98
CA SER A 29 17.18 -0.94 -7.80
C SER A 29 17.64 0.52 -7.66
N ALA A 30 18.95 0.73 -7.62
CA ALA A 30 19.51 2.09 -7.63
C ALA A 30 19.38 2.74 -9.00
N ASN A 31 19.25 1.93 -10.05
CA ASN A 31 18.97 2.31 -11.43
C ASN A 31 17.48 2.18 -11.73
N CYS A 32 17.00 3.00 -12.66
CA CYS A 32 15.65 2.91 -13.20
C CYS A 32 15.53 1.81 -14.27
N GLY A 33 14.31 1.38 -14.53
CA GLY A 33 13.98 0.20 -15.32
C GLY A 33 14.14 -1.11 -14.54
N GLY A 34 14.17 -1.04 -13.21
CA GLY A 34 14.27 -2.21 -12.35
C GLY A 34 12.93 -2.92 -12.18
N SER A 35 12.95 -4.13 -11.61
CA SER A 35 11.70 -4.76 -11.18
C SER A 35 11.12 -3.97 -10.00
N ALA A 36 9.92 -3.41 -10.20
CA ALA A 36 9.18 -2.67 -9.19
C ALA A 36 7.68 -2.99 -9.29
N THR A 37 6.96 -2.82 -8.19
CA THR A 37 5.52 -3.05 -8.15
C THR A 37 4.78 -1.88 -8.82
N PRO A 38 3.90 -2.13 -9.80
CA PRO A 38 3.09 -1.08 -10.40
C PRO A 38 2.11 -0.46 -9.42
N ILE A 39 1.90 0.86 -9.49
CA ILE A 39 0.97 1.53 -8.57
C ILE A 39 -0.47 1.02 -8.73
N ALA A 40 -0.89 0.65 -9.94
CA ALA A 40 -2.22 0.07 -10.15
C ALA A 40 -2.43 -1.24 -9.35
N ASP A 41 -1.38 -2.07 -9.23
CA ASP A 41 -1.44 -3.32 -8.46
C ASP A 41 -1.42 -3.06 -6.94
N ILE A 42 -0.87 -1.91 -6.52
CA ILE A 42 -0.94 -1.44 -5.13
C ILE A 42 -2.33 -0.92 -4.81
N GLN A 43 -2.89 -0.05 -5.65
CA GLN A 43 -4.22 0.53 -5.38
C GLN A 43 -5.31 -0.53 -5.50
N GLY A 44 -5.27 -1.34 -6.55
CA GLY A 44 -6.33 -2.29 -6.87
C GLY A 44 -7.67 -1.62 -7.17
N ALA A 45 -8.67 -2.43 -7.52
CA ALA A 45 -10.03 -1.97 -7.80
C ALA A 45 -10.92 -1.85 -6.55
N SER A 46 -10.41 -2.26 -5.38
CA SER A 46 -11.16 -2.36 -4.13
C SER A 46 -10.52 -1.56 -3.02
N SER A 47 -11.34 -1.05 -2.10
CA SER A 47 -10.89 -0.47 -0.83
C SER A 47 -11.16 -1.46 0.32
N PRO A 48 -10.20 -1.72 1.23
CA PRO A 48 -8.83 -1.19 1.23
C PRO A 48 -7.93 -1.82 0.16
N SER A 49 -6.80 -1.16 -0.13
CA SER A 49 -5.78 -1.63 -1.07
C SER A 49 -5.39 -3.10 -0.80
N PRO A 50 -5.20 -3.93 -1.84
CA PRO A 50 -4.79 -5.33 -1.69
C PRO A 50 -3.41 -5.48 -1.02
N LEU A 51 -2.56 -4.45 -1.10
CA LEU A 51 -1.24 -4.42 -0.50
C LEU A 51 -1.19 -3.53 0.75
N ALA A 52 -2.34 -3.18 1.32
CA ALA A 52 -2.41 -2.43 2.56
C ALA A 52 -1.64 -3.12 3.70
N GLY A 53 -0.83 -2.36 4.43
CA GLY A 53 0.00 -2.87 5.52
C GLY A 53 1.31 -3.55 5.09
N GLN A 54 1.55 -3.73 3.79
CA GLN A 54 2.79 -4.31 3.26
C GLN A 54 3.79 -3.21 2.89
N ASN A 55 5.09 -3.52 3.03
CA ASN A 55 6.13 -2.68 2.44
C ASN A 55 6.32 -3.12 0.99
N VAL A 56 6.21 -2.16 0.08
CA VAL A 56 6.33 -2.39 -1.37
C VAL A 56 7.31 -1.38 -1.97
N SER A 57 7.98 -1.80 -3.03
CA SER A 57 8.97 -1.01 -3.76
C SER A 57 8.37 -0.60 -5.09
N ILE A 58 8.38 0.71 -5.39
CA ILE A 58 7.81 1.26 -6.62
C ILE A 58 8.84 2.04 -7.41
N GLU A 59 8.66 2.05 -8.73
CA GLU A 59 9.31 2.98 -9.64
C GLU A 59 8.22 3.86 -10.26
N ALA A 60 8.39 5.17 -10.18
CA ALA A 60 7.36 6.14 -10.52
C ALA A 60 7.96 7.52 -10.79
N VAL A 61 7.22 8.35 -11.51
CA VAL A 61 7.56 9.75 -11.76
C VAL A 61 6.95 10.62 -10.67
N VAL A 62 7.76 11.50 -10.07
CA VAL A 62 7.25 12.52 -9.14
C VAL A 62 6.58 13.62 -9.96
N THR A 63 5.27 13.82 -9.75
CA THR A 63 4.49 14.85 -10.46
C THR A 63 4.19 16.07 -9.61
N ALA A 64 4.32 15.95 -8.29
CA ALA A 64 4.29 17.09 -7.37
C ALA A 64 5.15 16.82 -6.13
N ASP A 65 5.89 17.84 -5.67
CA ASP A 65 6.58 17.82 -4.37
C ASP A 65 5.88 18.79 -3.41
N PHE A 66 5.50 18.27 -2.25
CA PHE A 66 4.88 19.01 -1.14
C PHE A 66 5.77 18.92 0.10
N GLY A 67 7.10 18.94 -0.08
CA GLY A 67 8.09 18.75 0.97
C GLY A 67 8.44 20.02 1.77
N GLY A 68 7.91 21.18 1.39
CA GLY A 68 8.15 22.46 2.06
C GLY A 68 7.62 22.52 3.50
N ALA A 69 8.06 23.52 4.27
CA ALA A 69 7.68 23.70 5.68
C ALA A 69 6.15 23.83 5.88
N ASP A 70 5.46 24.39 4.89
CA ASP A 70 4.00 24.54 4.86
C ASP A 70 3.28 23.50 3.98
N GLY A 71 4.02 22.50 3.46
CA GLY A 71 3.48 21.45 2.61
C GLY A 71 2.93 20.25 3.39
N PHE A 72 2.23 19.34 2.72
CA PHE A 72 1.72 18.10 3.30
C PHE A 72 2.82 17.10 3.74
N GLY A 73 4.10 17.49 3.64
CA GLY A 73 5.24 16.68 4.07
C GLY A 73 5.41 15.44 3.21
N GLY A 74 5.33 15.58 1.89
CA GLY A 74 5.27 14.43 0.98
C GLY A 74 5.52 14.76 -0.49
N PHE A 75 5.27 13.79 -1.35
CA PHE A 75 5.26 13.93 -2.79
C PHE A 75 4.12 13.11 -3.38
N PHE A 76 3.64 13.53 -4.56
CA PHE A 76 2.73 12.75 -5.37
C PHE A 76 3.52 12.10 -6.50
N VAL A 77 3.34 10.79 -6.67
CA VAL A 77 3.98 10.00 -7.72
C VAL A 77 2.92 9.36 -8.59
N GLN A 78 3.25 9.16 -9.87
CA GLN A 78 2.42 8.47 -10.84
C GLN A 78 3.24 7.44 -11.61
N GLN A 79 2.60 6.38 -12.09
CA GLN A 79 3.25 5.48 -13.04
C GLN A 79 3.78 6.24 -14.25
N ALA A 80 5.01 5.89 -14.63
CA ALA A 80 5.59 6.34 -15.88
C ALA A 80 4.70 5.88 -17.03
N ASP A 81 4.57 6.71 -18.05
CA ASP A 81 3.70 6.47 -19.20
C ASP A 81 3.87 5.07 -19.82
N PRO A 82 5.10 4.58 -20.11
CA PRO A 82 5.29 3.24 -20.69
C PRO A 82 4.90 2.08 -19.74
N GLN A 83 4.75 2.35 -18.44
CA GLN A 83 4.42 1.36 -17.41
C GLN A 83 2.98 1.47 -16.94
N ARG A 84 2.19 2.40 -17.51
CA ARG A 84 0.76 2.54 -17.17
C ARG A 84 -0.03 1.28 -17.53
N ARG A 85 -0.89 0.87 -16.61
CA ARG A 85 -1.80 -0.26 -16.72
C ARG A 85 -3.16 0.14 -17.32
N ASN A 86 -3.52 1.42 -17.29
CA ASN A 86 -4.77 1.95 -17.86
C ASN A 86 -6.04 1.20 -17.42
N GLN A 87 -6.09 0.80 -16.15
CA GLN A 87 -7.23 0.05 -15.59
C GLN A 87 -8.38 1.00 -15.23
N PRO A 88 -9.61 0.76 -15.73
CA PRO A 88 -10.77 1.59 -15.39
C PRO A 88 -11.06 1.56 -13.88
N GLY A 89 -11.24 2.73 -13.28
CA GLY A 89 -11.56 2.86 -11.86
C GLY A 89 -10.38 2.62 -10.90
N VAL A 90 -9.18 2.34 -11.41
CA VAL A 90 -7.96 2.16 -10.61
C VAL A 90 -7.03 3.34 -10.83
N SER A 91 -6.60 3.98 -9.73
CA SER A 91 -5.66 5.10 -9.81
C SER A 91 -4.24 4.60 -10.08
N GLU A 92 -3.52 5.30 -10.96
CA GLU A 92 -2.08 5.05 -11.22
C GLU A 92 -1.18 6.03 -10.46
N GLY A 93 -1.79 6.86 -9.61
CA GLY A 93 -1.12 7.80 -8.71
C GLY A 93 -1.10 7.32 -7.27
N CYS A 94 -0.09 7.74 -6.52
CA CYS A 94 0.04 7.45 -5.09
C CYS A 94 0.68 8.65 -4.37
N SER A 95 0.14 9.01 -3.20
CA SER A 95 0.73 10.02 -2.32
C SER A 95 1.68 9.35 -1.33
N SER A 96 2.90 9.86 -1.24
CA SER A 96 3.90 9.37 -0.28
C SER A 96 4.24 10.46 0.72
N THR A 97 4.01 10.19 1.99
CA THR A 97 4.47 11.07 3.07
C THR A 97 5.95 10.81 3.38
N ARG A 98 6.71 11.85 3.71
CA ARG A 98 8.11 11.74 4.18
C ARG A 98 8.08 11.41 5.67
N ARG A 99 8.20 10.13 6.03
CA ARG A 99 8.48 9.75 7.43
C ARG A 99 9.97 10.03 7.73
N LYS A 100 10.27 10.77 8.80
CA LYS A 100 11.66 11.13 9.20
C LYS A 100 12.61 9.94 9.42
N ARG A 101 12.10 8.71 9.54
CA ARG A 101 12.88 7.46 9.76
C ARG A 101 12.94 6.51 8.56
N ALA A 102 12.28 6.82 7.44
CA ALA A 102 12.36 5.99 6.25
C ALA A 102 13.60 6.39 5.44
N ARG A 103 14.54 5.46 5.22
CA ARG A 103 15.61 5.62 4.23
C ARG A 103 14.97 5.75 2.84
N LYS A 104 14.59 6.96 2.45
CA LYS A 104 14.11 7.24 1.09
C LYS A 104 15.32 7.35 0.17
N ARG A 105 15.63 6.28 -0.56
CA ARG A 105 16.39 6.37 -1.81
C ARG A 105 15.37 6.65 -2.90
N ALA A 106 15.18 7.92 -3.23
CA ALA A 106 14.51 8.32 -4.46
C ALA A 106 15.61 8.59 -5.48
N THR A 107 15.79 7.69 -6.44
CA THR A 107 16.59 7.98 -7.63
C THR A 107 15.65 8.66 -8.61
N SER A 108 15.91 9.93 -8.92
CA SER A 108 15.20 10.63 -10.00
C SER A 108 15.81 10.17 -11.33
N CYS A 109 14.98 9.62 -12.22
CA CYS A 109 15.37 9.34 -13.59
C CYS A 109 14.60 10.27 -14.51
N THR A 110 15.35 10.94 -15.40
CA THR A 110 14.85 11.90 -16.39
C THR A 110 14.69 11.22 -17.73
#